data_AF-A0A6G2K5B0-F1
#
_entry.id   AF-A0A6G2K5B0-F1
#
_cell.length_a   1.000
_cell.length_b   1.000
_cell.length_c   1.000
_cell.angle_alpha   90.00
_cell.angle_beta   90.00
_cell.angle_gamma   90.00
#
_symmetry.space_group_name_H-M   'P 1'
#
loop_
_entity.id
_entity.type
_entity.pdbx_description
1 polymer ?
#
loop_
_entity_poly.entity_id
_entity_poly.type
_entity_poly.pdbx_seq_one_letter_code
_entity_poly.pdbx_strand_id
1 'polypeptide(L)'
;MACIYTSGCPIPAGETVFLLWGSANRDPEAFERPDDVLLDRRPNRHLTFGVGGHRCLGAHLARVEMRVVLDEALRRLGDYTIDAEGVRWPASVGILYGRAHIPATFTPAPQERDALPPPIAGNTAR
;
A
#
# COMPACT_ATOMS: atom_id res chain seq x y z
N MET A 1 -12.75 12.02 -34.34
CA MET A 1 -12.87 12.30 -32.89
C MET A 1 -13.45 11.02 -32.27
N ALA A 2 -12.61 10.21 -31.63
CA ALA A 2 -13.02 8.87 -31.18
C ALA A 2 -13.53 8.94 -29.75
N CYS A 3 -14.78 8.53 -29.50
CA CYS A 3 -15.27 8.28 -28.15
C CYS A 3 -14.78 6.90 -27.69
N ILE A 4 -14.20 6.81 -26.50
CA ILE A 4 -13.88 5.54 -25.83
C ILE A 4 -15.06 5.22 -24.91
N TYR A 5 -15.54 3.98 -24.88
CA TYR A 5 -16.64 3.57 -24.00
C TYR A 5 -16.09 2.88 -22.75
N THR A 6 -16.56 3.29 -21.57
CA THR A 6 -16.38 2.54 -20.31
C THR A 6 -17.74 2.08 -19.83
N SER A 7 -17.99 0.76 -19.78
CA SER A 7 -19.29 0.19 -19.38
C SER A 7 -20.50 0.82 -20.11
N GLY A 8 -20.31 1.17 -21.39
CA GLY A 8 -21.33 1.81 -22.22
C GLY A 8 -21.44 3.35 -22.11
N CYS A 9 -20.67 3.99 -21.23
CA CYS A 9 -20.62 5.46 -21.14
C CYS A 9 -19.56 6.04 -22.09
N PRO A 10 -19.93 6.95 -23.03
CA PRO A 10 -18.97 7.56 -23.94
C PRO A 10 -18.08 8.59 -23.23
N ILE A 11 -16.78 8.52 -23.46
CA ILE A 11 -15.78 9.49 -22.99
C ILE A 11 -15.27 10.29 -24.19
N PRO A 12 -15.43 11.62 -24.21
CA PRO A 12 -14.89 12.48 -25.27
C PRO A 12 -13.36 12.37 -25.40
N ALA A 13 -12.87 12.58 -26.62
CA ALA A 13 -11.43 12.58 -26.88
C ALA A 13 -10.75 13.76 -26.16
N GLY A 14 -9.61 13.49 -25.51
CA GLY A 14 -8.83 14.49 -24.77
C GLY A 14 -9.23 14.65 -23.30
N GLU A 15 -10.27 13.95 -22.85
CA GLU A 15 -10.67 13.97 -21.43
C GLU A 15 -9.69 13.22 -20.54
N THR A 16 -9.52 13.73 -19.32
CA THR A 16 -8.72 13.07 -18.28
C THR A 16 -9.58 12.08 -17.52
N VAL A 17 -9.12 10.84 -17.40
CA VAL A 17 -9.82 9.78 -16.67
C VAL A 17 -9.06 9.44 -15.39
N PHE A 18 -9.78 9.42 -14.27
CA PHE A 18 -9.24 8.96 -13.01
C PHE A 18 -9.58 7.48 -12.79
N LEU A 19 -8.55 6.65 -12.67
CA LEU A 19 -8.73 5.22 -12.43
C LEU A 19 -8.76 4.95 -10.93
N LEU A 20 -9.93 4.51 -10.43
CA LEU A 20 -10.15 4.20 -9.03
C LEU A 20 -9.63 2.79 -8.69
N TRP A 21 -8.31 2.62 -8.61
CA TRP A 21 -7.68 1.33 -8.28
C TRP A 21 -8.21 0.69 -7.00
N GLY A 22 -8.51 1.51 -5.99
CA GLY A 22 -9.08 1.04 -4.73
C GLY A 22 -10.50 0.46 -4.86
N SER A 23 -11.27 0.94 -5.84
CA SER A 23 -12.58 0.38 -6.20
C SER A 23 -12.41 -0.94 -6.94
N ALA A 24 -11.54 -0.99 -7.95
CA ALA A 24 -11.26 -2.21 -8.70
C ALA A 24 -10.72 -3.34 -7.80
N ASN A 25 -9.94 -3.01 -6.76
CA ASN A 25 -9.45 -3.97 -5.77
C ASN A 25 -10.53 -4.47 -4.79
N ARG A 26 -11.73 -3.90 -4.83
CA ARG A 26 -12.91 -4.31 -4.05
C ARG A 26 -14.08 -4.72 -4.94
N ASP A 27 -13.84 -4.93 -6.22
CA ASP A 27 -14.89 -5.32 -7.16
C ASP A 27 -15.40 -6.73 -6.84
N PRO A 28 -16.69 -6.93 -6.51
CA PRO A 28 -17.25 -8.24 -6.20
C PRO A 28 -17.26 -9.18 -7.41
N GLU A 29 -17.18 -8.68 -8.64
CA GLU A 29 -17.04 -9.52 -9.83
C GLU A 29 -15.62 -10.11 -9.95
N ALA A 30 -14.61 -9.45 -9.36
CA ALA A 30 -13.22 -9.88 -9.38
C ALA A 30 -12.78 -10.60 -8.10
N PHE A 31 -13.37 -10.27 -6.95
CA PHE A 31 -12.97 -10.76 -5.64
C PHE A 31 -14.18 -11.20 -4.81
N GLU A 32 -14.24 -12.47 -4.43
CA GLU A 32 -15.19 -12.94 -3.42
C GLU A 32 -14.91 -12.26 -2.06
N ARG A 33 -15.94 -11.84 -1.32
CA ARG A 33 -15.80 -11.15 -0.02
C ARG A 33 -14.79 -9.98 -0.09
N PRO A 34 -15.01 -8.98 -0.97
CA PRO A 34 -14.00 -7.97 -1.30
C PRO A 34 -13.65 -7.02 -0.14
N ASP A 35 -14.55 -6.87 0.83
CA ASP A 35 -14.35 -6.02 2.00
C ASP A 35 -13.65 -6.73 3.17
N ASP A 36 -13.49 -8.05 3.09
CA ASP A 36 -12.82 -8.84 4.13
C ASP A 36 -11.30 -8.84 3.94
N VAL A 37 -10.58 -8.68 5.06
CA VAL A 37 -9.11 -8.79 5.09
C VAL A 37 -8.71 -10.27 5.13
N LEU A 38 -8.52 -10.86 3.96
CA LEU A 38 -8.09 -12.25 3.78
C LEU A 38 -6.61 -12.31 3.41
N LEU A 39 -5.75 -12.63 4.39
CA LEU A 39 -4.28 -12.62 4.22
C LEU A 39 -3.77 -13.75 3.32
N ASP A 40 -4.51 -14.85 3.21
CA ASP A 40 -4.18 -16.05 2.46
C ASP A 40 -4.90 -16.16 1.11
N ARG A 41 -5.63 -15.10 0.69
CA ARG A 41 -6.37 -15.05 -0.58
C ARG A 41 -5.48 -15.44 -1.77
N ARG A 42 -5.90 -16.45 -2.55
CA ARG A 42 -5.26 -16.86 -3.80
C ARG A 42 -6.31 -17.25 -4.85
N PRO A 43 -6.18 -16.79 -6.11
CA PRO A 43 -5.23 -15.77 -6.59
C PRO A 43 -5.58 -14.36 -6.06
N ASN A 44 -4.58 -13.48 -5.94
CA ASN A 44 -4.78 -12.08 -5.50
C ASN A 44 -4.30 -11.11 -6.59
N ARG A 45 -5.14 -10.88 -7.61
CA ARG A 45 -4.81 -10.08 -8.81
C ARG A 45 -5.11 -8.59 -8.64
N HIS A 46 -4.71 -8.02 -7.51
CA HIS A 46 -4.91 -6.60 -7.21
C HIS A 46 -4.13 -5.68 -8.18
N LEU A 47 -4.66 -4.47 -8.39
CA LEU A 47 -4.14 -3.42 -9.27
C LEU A 47 -3.37 -2.31 -8.54
N THR A 48 -3.00 -2.52 -7.27
CA THR A 48 -2.23 -1.52 -6.47
C THR A 48 -0.94 -1.06 -7.14
N PHE A 49 -0.31 -1.94 -7.93
CA PHE A 49 0.92 -1.64 -8.67
C PHE A 49 0.68 -1.27 -10.14
N GLY A 50 -0.56 -0.93 -10.51
CA GLY A 50 -0.96 -0.68 -11.89
C GLY A 50 -0.88 -1.93 -12.78
N VAL A 51 -1.10 -1.71 -14.08
CA VAL A 51 -1.13 -2.73 -15.13
C VAL A 51 -0.61 -2.16 -16.45
N GLY A 52 -0.17 -3.03 -17.37
CA GLY A 52 0.32 -2.63 -18.69
C GLY A 52 1.76 -2.09 -18.69
N GLY A 53 2.12 -1.32 -19.71
CA GLY A 53 3.48 -0.81 -19.93
C GLY A 53 3.99 0.14 -18.85
N HIS A 54 3.10 0.65 -17.99
CA HIS A 54 3.44 1.52 -16.86
C HIS A 54 3.22 0.84 -15.51
N ARG A 55 3.19 -0.50 -15.46
CA ARG A 55 3.19 -1.24 -14.20
C ARG A 55 4.37 -0.77 -13.34
N CYS A 56 4.12 -0.57 -12.04
CA CYS A 56 5.10 -0.07 -11.09
C CYS A 56 6.42 -0.87 -11.15
N LEU A 57 7.49 -0.19 -11.52
CA LEU A 57 8.85 -0.75 -11.59
C LEU A 57 9.32 -1.27 -10.23
N GLY A 58 8.93 -0.59 -9.14
CA GLY A 58 9.28 -0.94 -7.77
C GLY A 58 8.43 -2.05 -7.15
N ALA A 59 7.49 -2.67 -7.88
CA ALA A 59 6.53 -3.61 -7.30
C ALA A 59 7.19 -4.84 -6.63
N HIS A 60 8.37 -5.26 -7.10
CA HIS A 60 9.11 -6.36 -6.48
C HIS A 60 9.86 -5.88 -5.22
N LEU A 61 10.53 -4.73 -5.29
CA LEU A 61 11.23 -4.14 -4.15
C LEU A 61 10.26 -3.86 -3.00
N ALA A 62 9.15 -3.18 -3.28
CA ALA A 62 8.13 -2.84 -2.27
C ALA A 62 7.59 -4.08 -1.54
N ARG A 63 7.49 -5.23 -2.22
CA ARG A 63 7.06 -6.49 -1.59
C ARG A 63 8.12 -7.08 -0.67
N VAL A 64 9.39 -6.97 -1.04
CA VAL A 64 10.51 -7.39 -0.18
C VAL A 64 10.57 -6.50 1.05
N GLU A 65 10.54 -5.18 0.85
CA GLU A 65 10.54 -4.20 1.94
C GLU A 65 9.37 -4.41 2.90
N MET A 66 8.15 -4.59 2.38
CA MET A 66 6.98 -4.81 3.22
C MET A 66 7.08 -6.11 4.04
N ARG A 67 7.66 -7.18 3.47
CA ARG A 67 7.91 -8.41 4.24
C ARG A 67 8.86 -8.15 5.40
N VAL A 68 10.02 -7.52 5.13
CA VAL A 68 11.01 -7.21 6.16
C VAL A 68 10.43 -6.30 7.25
N VAL A 69 9.70 -5.25 6.84
CA VAL A 69 9.07 -4.31 7.79
C VAL A 69 8.05 -5.03 8.67
N LEU A 70 7.19 -5.88 8.10
CA LEU A 70 6.19 -6.62 8.88
C LEU A 70 6.84 -7.64 9.81
N ASP A 71 7.82 -8.41 9.33
CA ASP A 71 8.52 -9.40 10.15
C ASP A 71 9.21 -8.74 11.35
N GLU A 72 9.94 -7.65 11.13
CA GLU A 72 10.63 -6.92 12.20
C GLU A 72 9.66 -6.17 13.13
N ALA A 73 8.60 -5.58 12.59
CA ALA A 73 7.58 -4.93 13.40
C ALA A 73 6.89 -5.94 14.32
N LEU A 74 6.50 -7.10 13.81
CA LEU A 74 5.86 -8.15 14.63
C LEU A 74 6.83 -8.74 15.66
N ARG A 75 8.12 -8.89 15.32
CA ARG A 75 9.15 -9.33 16.27
C ARG A 75 9.36 -8.34 17.41
N ARG A 76 9.38 -7.04 17.12
CA ARG A 76 9.73 -5.99 18.09
C ARG A 76 8.54 -5.42 18.85
N LEU A 77 7.39 -5.36 18.21
CA LEU A 77 6.18 -4.74 18.75
C LEU A 77 5.17 -5.80 19.21
N GLY A 78 5.56 -7.06 19.43
CA GLY A 78 4.63 -8.21 19.48
C GLY A 78 3.40 -8.10 20.40
N ASP A 79 3.41 -7.23 21.41
CA ASP A 79 2.28 -6.94 22.31
C ASP A 79 1.59 -5.58 22.03
N TYR A 80 1.71 -5.08 20.81
CA TYR A 80 1.20 -3.75 20.46
C TYR A 80 -0.32 -3.65 20.56
N THR A 81 -0.79 -2.49 21.01
CA THR A 81 -2.20 -2.07 20.96
C THR A 81 -2.29 -0.77 20.18
N ILE A 82 -3.22 -0.70 19.22
CA ILE A 82 -3.48 0.51 18.45
C ILE A 82 -4.57 1.34 19.16
N ASP A 83 -4.29 2.61 19.38
CA ASP A 83 -5.31 3.59 19.76
C ASP A 83 -6.08 4.02 18.50
N ALA A 84 -7.25 3.40 18.31
CA ALA A 84 -8.10 3.66 17.15
C ALA A 84 -8.67 5.08 17.12
N GLU A 85 -8.91 5.70 18.28
CA GLU A 85 -9.46 7.06 18.38
C GLU A 85 -8.40 8.10 18.00
N GLY A 86 -7.13 7.82 18.28
CA GLY A 86 -5.99 8.67 17.92
C GLY A 86 -5.50 8.54 16.47
N VAL A 87 -6.11 7.66 15.65
CA VAL A 87 -5.75 7.48 14.24
C VAL A 87 -6.15 8.70 13.42
N ARG A 88 -5.21 9.24 12.64
CA ARG A 88 -5.46 10.41 11.79
C ARG A 88 -5.30 10.08 10.32
N TRP A 89 -6.23 10.60 9.54
CA TRP A 89 -6.17 10.58 8.09
C TRP A 89 -5.32 11.74 7.57
N PRO A 90 -4.64 11.58 6.42
CA PRO A 90 -4.06 12.71 5.72
C PRO A 90 -5.16 13.70 5.32
N ALA A 91 -4.81 14.99 5.26
CA ALA A 91 -5.76 16.09 4.94
C ALA A 91 -6.39 15.97 3.55
N SER A 92 -5.73 15.26 2.64
CA SER A 92 -6.28 14.85 1.35
C SER A 92 -5.97 13.38 1.09
N VAL A 93 -6.95 12.68 0.54
CA VAL A 93 -6.78 11.34 -0.01
C VAL A 93 -6.81 11.46 -1.54
N GLY A 94 -5.63 11.51 -2.13
CA GLY A 94 -5.46 11.46 -3.59
C GLY A 94 -5.41 10.00 -4.06
N ILE A 95 -4.38 9.68 -4.85
CA ILE A 95 -4.11 8.32 -5.32
C ILE A 95 -3.57 7.41 -4.19
N LEU A 96 -3.12 8.00 -3.08
CA LEU A 96 -2.54 7.30 -1.93
C LEU A 96 -3.56 7.16 -0.81
N TYR A 97 -3.75 5.92 -0.36
CA TYR A 97 -4.58 5.60 0.80
C TYR A 97 -3.68 5.13 1.96
N GLY A 98 -3.76 5.83 3.09
CA GLY A 98 -2.97 5.52 4.28
C GLY A 98 -3.47 6.27 5.50
N ARG A 99 -2.78 6.10 6.62
CA ARG A 99 -2.98 6.90 7.84
C ARG A 99 -1.76 7.78 8.03
N ALA A 100 -1.99 9.06 8.32
CA ALA A 100 -0.92 10.01 8.63
C ALA A 100 -0.37 9.77 10.05
N HIS A 101 -1.20 9.23 10.94
CA HIS A 101 -0.82 8.91 12.31
C HIS A 101 -1.54 7.64 12.78
N ILE A 102 -0.80 6.69 13.35
CA ILE A 102 -1.30 5.45 13.95
C ILE A 102 -0.63 5.32 15.34
N PRO A 103 -1.21 5.89 16.40
CA PRO A 103 -0.65 5.77 17.73
C PRO A 103 -0.78 4.32 18.22
N ALA A 104 0.32 3.80 18.78
CA ALA A 104 0.41 2.45 19.30
C ALA A 104 1.19 2.44 20.62
N THR A 105 0.77 1.58 21.55
CA THR A 105 1.50 1.24 22.78
C THR A 105 2.03 -0.19 22.67
N PHE A 106 3.22 -0.45 23.19
CA PHE A 106 3.85 -1.78 23.19
C PHE A 106 4.93 -1.82 24.28
N THR A 107 5.34 -3.00 24.74
CA THR A 107 6.48 -3.15 25.65
C THR A 107 7.79 -3.00 24.87
N PRO A 108 8.66 -2.03 25.20
CA PRO A 108 9.93 -1.87 24.48
C PRO A 108 10.84 -3.09 24.68
N ALA A 109 11.21 -3.76 23.58
CA ALA A 109 12.28 -4.76 23.61
C ALA A 109 13.65 -4.08 23.80
N PRO A 110 14.62 -4.75 24.46
CA PRO A 110 16.00 -4.27 24.53
C PRO A 110 16.54 -3.94 23.14
N GLN A 111 17.18 -2.78 23.01
CA GLN A 111 17.60 -2.27 21.71
C GLN A 111 18.85 -3.02 21.22
N GLU A 112 18.70 -3.89 20.20
CA GLU A 112 19.83 -4.47 19.43
C GLU A 112 20.48 -3.39 18.54
N ARG A 113 20.94 -2.28 19.11
CA ARG A 113 21.48 -1.13 18.36
C ARG A 113 22.86 -1.38 17.73
N ASP A 114 23.49 -2.50 18.07
CA ASP A 114 24.88 -2.79 17.68
C ASP A 114 25.00 -3.69 16.44
N ALA A 115 23.89 -4.08 15.82
CA ALA A 115 23.88 -5.00 14.68
C ALA A 115 23.43 -4.37 13.35
N LEU A 116 23.16 -3.05 13.30
CA LEU A 116 22.86 -2.42 12.02
C LEU A 116 24.12 -2.49 11.15
N PRO A 117 24.07 -3.05 9.93
CA PRO A 117 25.20 -3.00 9.03
C PRO A 117 25.61 -1.53 8.84
N PRO A 118 26.92 -1.23 8.73
CA PRO A 118 27.38 0.13 8.55
C PRO A 118 26.65 0.78 7.37
N PRO A 119 26.38 2.10 7.43
CA PRO A 119 25.71 2.79 6.34
C PRO A 119 26.41 2.49 5.02
N ILE A 120 25.63 2.17 3.99
CA ILE A 120 26.13 1.85 2.65
C ILE A 120 26.98 3.04 2.19
N ALA A 121 28.28 2.82 2.04
CA ALA A 121 29.23 3.84 1.60
C ALA A 121 28.80 4.33 0.21
N GLY A 122 28.19 5.52 0.15
CA GLY A 122 27.70 6.04 -1.12
C GLY A 122 26.83 7.30 -1.07
N ASN A 123 26.27 7.69 0.07
CA ASN A 123 25.53 8.95 0.18
C ASN A 123 26.24 9.97 1.09
N THR A 124 27.42 10.40 0.68
CA THR A 124 27.89 11.75 1.00
C THR A 124 27.28 12.68 -0.04
N ALA A 125 26.12 13.24 0.28
CA ALA A 125 25.59 14.39 -0.47
C ALA A 125 26.65 15.50 -0.44
N ARG A 126 27.06 15.95 -1.63
CA ARG A 126 27.70 17.25 -1.81
C ARG A 126 26.63 18.33 -1.80
#